data_AF-A0A167K484-F1
#
_entry.id   AF-A0A167K484-F1
#
_cell.length_a   1.000
_cell.length_b   1.000
_cell.length_c   1.000
_cell.angle_alpha   90.00
_cell.angle_beta   90.00
_cell.angle_gamma   90.00
#
_symmetry.space_group_name_H-M   'P 1'
#
loop_
_entity.id
_entity.type
_entity.pdbx_description
1 polymer ?
#
loop_
_entity_poly.entity_id
_entity_poly.type
_entity_poly.pdbx_seq_one_letter_code
_entity_poly.pdbx_strand_id
1 'polypeptide(L)'
;MIDCSSAEIRAIGKVFRNEVDLILRHWHIKRAWEVNIKVVNSTQDSNIACNIIQAALNNMMYASTSVAFNNLYNSFLEKCKDYETFIAYFEKMGIPKKQLWSKAWRQLVTFHMNNFIESYHNQLKTFYF
;
A
#
# COMPACT_ATOMS: atom_id res chain seq x y z
N MET A 1 12.34 3.22 -6.47
CA MET A 1 11.11 2.61 -5.94
C MET A 1 11.47 1.22 -5.44
N ILE A 2 11.12 0.87 -4.21
CA ILE A 2 11.59 -0.35 -3.53
C ILE A 2 10.42 -1.16 -2.96
N ASP A 3 10.72 -2.38 -2.54
CA ASP A 3 9.74 -3.21 -1.87
C ASP A 3 9.58 -2.76 -0.41
N CYS A 4 8.59 -3.29 0.31
CA CYS A 4 8.33 -2.90 1.71
C CYS A 4 9.36 -3.51 2.68
N SER A 5 10.66 -3.28 2.44
CA SER A 5 11.79 -3.83 3.20
C SER A 5 12.42 -2.77 4.09
N SER A 6 12.39 -3.00 5.40
CA SER A 6 13.05 -2.13 6.38
C SER A 6 14.57 -2.09 6.21
N ALA A 7 15.16 -3.20 5.77
CA ALA A 7 16.60 -3.29 5.50
C ALA A 7 16.99 -2.42 4.30
N GLU A 8 16.22 -2.47 3.20
CA GLU A 8 16.47 -1.64 2.01
C GLU A 8 16.29 -0.15 2.32
N ILE A 9 15.22 0.22 3.03
CA ILE A 9 14.99 1.61 3.46
C ILE A 9 16.19 2.14 4.26
N ARG A 10 16.68 1.35 5.22
CA ARG A 10 17.81 1.74 6.07
C ARG A 10 19.12 1.83 5.26
N ALA A 11 19.38 0.85 4.39
CA ALA A 11 20.59 0.82 3.58
C ALA A 11 20.65 2.02 2.63
N ILE A 12 19.55 2.32 1.92
CA ILE A 12 19.47 3.46 1.01
C ILE A 12 19.58 4.77 1.78
N GLY A 13 18.87 4.92 2.90
CA GLY A 13 18.98 6.10 3.76
C GLY A 13 20.42 6.35 4.22
N LYS A 14 21.18 5.30 4.54
CA LYS A 14 22.59 5.40 4.93
C LYS A 14 23.51 5.80 3.76
N VAL A 15 23.35 5.18 2.60
CA VAL A 15 24.21 5.43 1.42
C VAL A 15 23.98 6.82 0.86
N PHE A 16 22.71 7.22 0.74
CA PHE A 16 22.31 8.50 0.15
C PHE A 16 22.04 9.59 1.18
N ARG A 17 22.42 9.38 2.45
CA ARG A 17 22.26 10.36 3.55
C ARG A 17 20.84 10.93 3.69
N ASN A 18 19.82 10.15 3.33
CA ASN A 18 18.42 10.57 3.26
C ASN A 18 18.14 11.75 2.31
N GLU A 19 19.02 12.01 1.32
CA GLU A 19 18.84 13.05 0.30
C GLU A 19 17.95 12.59 -0.87
N VAL A 20 17.49 11.34 -0.84
CA VAL A 20 16.63 10.74 -1.88
C VAL A 20 15.24 10.41 -1.34
N ASP A 21 14.23 10.70 -2.15
CA ASP A 21 12.85 10.31 -1.84
C ASP A 21 12.63 8.82 -2.07
N LEU A 22 12.28 8.11 -0.99
CA LEU A 22 11.96 6.70 -1.03
C LEU A 22 10.49 6.46 -1.36
N ILE A 23 10.26 5.62 -2.37
CA ILE A 23 8.92 5.24 -2.82
C ILE A 23 8.74 3.75 -2.70
N LEU A 24 7.73 3.33 -1.92
CA LEU A 24 7.30 1.94 -1.83
C LEU A 24 6.43 1.58 -3.03
N ARG A 25 6.63 0.38 -3.57
CA ARG A 25 5.77 -0.19 -4.61
C ARG A 25 4.37 -0.45 -4.08
N HIS A 26 3.36 0.14 -4.74
CA HIS A 26 1.96 -0.04 -4.40
C HIS A 26 1.55 -1.52 -4.33
N TRP A 27 2.06 -2.36 -5.25
CA TRP A 27 1.75 -3.80 -5.26
C TRP A 27 2.12 -4.49 -3.95
N HIS A 28 3.34 -4.29 -3.43
CA HIS A 28 3.78 -4.92 -2.18
C HIS A 28 2.99 -4.43 -0.97
N ILE A 29 2.56 -3.17 -0.97
CA ILE A 29 1.75 -2.58 0.10
C ILE A 29 0.36 -3.20 0.09
N LYS A 30 -0.28 -3.27 -1.08
CA LYS A 30 -1.58 -3.94 -1.24
C LYS A 30 -1.49 -5.40 -0.81
N ARG A 31 -0.42 -6.10 -1.18
CA ARG A 31 -0.21 -7.49 -0.77
C ARG A 31 -0.05 -7.65 0.74
N ALA A 32 0.66 -6.75 1.40
CA ALA A 32 0.79 -6.75 2.86
C ALA A 32 -0.56 -6.49 3.54
N TRP A 33 -1.40 -5.61 3.00
CA TRP A 33 -2.75 -5.40 3.51
C TRP A 33 -3.63 -6.63 3.31
N GLU A 34 -3.65 -7.23 2.13
CA GLU A 34 -4.44 -8.43 1.84
C GLU A 34 -4.19 -9.56 2.83
N VAL A 35 -2.93 -9.84 3.18
CA VAL A 35 -2.57 -10.90 4.14
C VAL A 35 -3.15 -10.61 5.54
N ASN A 36 -3.22 -9.34 5.93
CA ASN A 36 -3.75 -8.93 7.24
C ASN A 36 -5.27 -8.71 7.24
N ILE A 37 -5.92 -8.68 6.07
CA ILE A 37 -7.39 -8.59 5.94
C ILE A 37 -8.03 -9.98 5.86
N LYS A 38 -7.33 -10.97 5.27
CA LYS A 38 -7.90 -12.31 5.05
C LYS A 38 -8.26 -13.01 6.36
N VAL A 39 -9.53 -13.43 6.45
CA VAL A 39 -10.06 -14.25 7.55
C VAL A 39 -9.82 -15.72 7.23
N VAL A 40 -9.41 -16.52 8.23
CA VAL A 40 -8.98 -17.92 8.08
C VAL A 40 -10.09 -18.87 7.57
N ASN A 41 -11.35 -18.44 7.51
CA ASN A 41 -12.47 -19.21 6.94
C ASN A 41 -13.36 -18.30 6.07
N SER A 42 -12.98 -18.09 4.80
CA SER A 42 -13.66 -17.12 3.93
C SER A 42 -15.04 -17.59 3.46
N THR A 43 -16.09 -16.88 3.85
CA THR A 43 -17.43 -16.95 3.25
C THR A 43 -17.58 -15.95 2.10
N GLN A 44 -18.63 -16.07 1.29
CA GLN A 44 -18.94 -15.10 0.23
C GLN A 44 -19.03 -13.66 0.77
N ASP A 45 -19.65 -13.47 1.93
CA ASP A 45 -19.77 -12.16 2.58
C ASP A 45 -18.41 -11.60 3.04
N SER A 46 -17.53 -12.46 3.57
CA SER A 46 -16.18 -12.04 3.97
C SER A 46 -15.33 -11.60 2.77
N ASN A 47 -15.54 -12.21 1.59
CA ASN A 47 -14.85 -11.82 0.37
C ASN A 47 -15.36 -10.46 -0.16
N ILE A 48 -16.67 -10.23 -0.12
CA ILE A 48 -17.27 -8.95 -0.48
C ILE A 48 -16.72 -7.84 0.43
N ALA A 49 -16.68 -8.07 1.74
CA ALA A 49 -16.14 -7.10 2.68
C ALA A 49 -14.64 -6.83 2.45
N CYS A 50 -13.83 -7.87 2.20
CA CYS A 50 -12.42 -7.72 1.83
C CYS A 50 -12.23 -6.82 0.59
N ASN A 51 -13.06 -6.99 -0.43
CA ASN A 51 -13.03 -6.14 -1.63
C ASN A 51 -13.40 -4.68 -1.32
N ILE A 52 -14.37 -4.44 -0.44
CA ILE A 52 -14.75 -3.08 0.00
C ILE A 52 -13.58 -2.40 0.74
N ILE A 53 -12.92 -3.13 1.65
CA ILE A 53 -11.74 -2.63 2.39
C ILE A 53 -10.61 -2.29 1.41
N GLN A 54 -10.32 -3.18 0.46
CA GLN A 54 -9.30 -2.95 -0.56
C GLN A 54 -9.63 -1.73 -1.44
N ALA A 55 -10.88 -1.54 -1.83
CA ALA A 55 -11.31 -0.39 -2.61
C ALA A 55 -11.12 0.92 -1.82
N ALA A 56 -11.49 0.93 -0.53
CA ALA A 56 -11.28 2.08 0.34
C ALA A 56 -9.78 2.44 0.49
N LEU A 57 -8.93 1.43 0.72
CA LEU A 57 -7.48 1.59 0.79
C LEU A 57 -6.88 2.12 -0.54
N ASN A 58 -7.37 1.64 -1.68
CA ASN A 58 -6.97 2.16 -3.00
C ASN A 58 -7.35 3.64 -3.15
N ASN A 59 -8.55 4.04 -2.75
CA ASN A 59 -8.98 5.43 -2.83
C ASN A 59 -8.07 6.33 -1.98
N MET A 60 -7.70 5.91 -0.77
CA MET A 60 -6.75 6.62 0.08
C MET A 60 -5.35 6.71 -0.54
N MET A 61 -4.88 5.64 -1.17
CA MET A 61 -3.59 5.59 -1.86
C MET A 61 -3.51 6.63 -2.98
N TYR A 62 -4.61 6.87 -3.70
CA TYR A 62 -4.67 7.81 -4.82
C TYR A 62 -5.26 9.19 -4.48
N ALA A 63 -5.55 9.47 -3.20
CA ALA A 63 -6.04 10.77 -2.77
C ALA A 63 -5.09 11.90 -3.22
N SER A 64 -5.64 12.96 -3.82
CA SER A 64 -4.83 14.04 -4.39
C SER A 64 -4.31 15.05 -3.35
N THR A 65 -4.99 15.15 -2.21
CA THR A 65 -4.67 16.10 -1.13
C THR A 65 -4.79 15.43 0.24
N SER A 66 -4.12 15.98 1.24
CA SER A 66 -4.19 15.51 2.62
C SER A 66 -5.63 15.59 3.19
N VAL A 67 -6.39 16.61 2.80
CA VAL A 67 -7.81 16.75 3.19
C VAL A 67 -8.66 15.62 2.59
N ALA A 68 -8.50 15.34 1.29
CA ALA A 68 -9.20 14.23 0.65
C ALA A 68 -8.83 12.89 1.28
N PHE A 69 -7.55 12.70 1.62
CA PHE A 69 -7.09 11.52 2.36
C PHE A 69 -7.78 11.38 3.71
N ASN A 70 -7.82 12.44 4.52
CA ASN A 70 -8.42 12.38 5.86
C ASN A 70 -9.93 12.08 5.79
N ASN A 71 -10.65 12.64 4.82
CA ASN A 71 -12.07 12.33 4.61
C ASN A 71 -12.29 10.87 4.24
N LEU A 72 -11.46 10.33 3.33
CA LEU A 72 -11.49 8.92 2.96
C LEU A 72 -11.10 8.02 4.15
N TYR A 73 -10.18 8.48 4.99
CA TYR A 73 -9.75 7.74 6.17
C TYR A 73 -10.86 7.60 7.20
N ASN A 74 -11.57 8.69 7.50
CA ASN A 74 -12.71 8.65 8.41
C ASN A 74 -13.81 7.73 7.87
N SER A 75 -14.12 7.80 6.57
CA SER A 75 -15.07 6.88 5.93
C SER A 75 -14.60 5.42 5.97
N PHE A 76 -13.29 5.18 5.87
CA PHE A 76 -12.70 3.86 5.98
C PHE A 76 -12.86 3.28 7.39
N LEU A 77 -12.63 4.07 8.44
CA LEU A 77 -12.80 3.62 9.83
C LEU A 77 -14.24 3.19 10.12
N GLU A 78 -15.22 3.97 9.68
CA GLU A 78 -16.64 3.62 9.83
C GLU A 78 -17.01 2.32 9.10
N LYS A 79 -16.50 2.14 7.88
CA LYS A 79 -16.74 0.92 7.08
C LYS A 79 -16.03 -0.32 7.63
N CYS A 80 -14.91 -0.12 8.33
CA CYS A 80 -14.06 -1.20 8.81
C CYS A 80 -14.20 -1.45 10.32
N LYS A 81 -15.19 -0.84 10.98
CA LYS A 81 -15.36 -0.92 12.45
C LYS A 81 -15.34 -2.36 12.99
N ASP A 82 -15.86 -3.31 12.22
CA ASP A 82 -15.93 -4.73 12.59
C ASP A 82 -14.60 -5.48 12.39
N TYR A 83 -13.57 -4.81 11.85
CA TYR A 83 -12.23 -5.35 11.54
C TYR A 83 -11.16 -4.74 12.46
N GLU A 84 -11.42 -4.72 13.76
CA GLU A 84 -10.56 -4.08 14.76
C GLU A 84 -9.09 -4.52 14.69
N THR A 85 -8.84 -5.81 14.48
CA THR A 85 -7.48 -6.35 14.34
C THR A 85 -6.73 -5.72 13.16
N PHE A 86 -7.40 -5.56 12.02
CA PHE A 86 -6.82 -4.93 10.85
C PHE A 86 -6.64 -3.43 11.06
N ILE A 87 -7.62 -2.74 11.66
CA ILE A 87 -7.50 -1.32 12.01
C ILE A 87 -6.29 -1.09 12.92
N ALA A 88 -6.14 -1.90 13.98
CA ALA A 88 -5.00 -1.78 14.90
C ALA A 88 -3.66 -2.00 14.20
N TYR A 89 -3.57 -2.98 13.30
CA TYR A 89 -2.41 -3.18 12.45
C TYR A 89 -2.16 -1.96 11.54
N PHE A 90 -3.19 -1.45 10.89
CA PHE A 90 -3.09 -0.37 9.92
C PHE A 90 -2.71 0.96 10.59
N GLU A 91 -3.25 1.26 11.76
CA GLU A 91 -2.86 2.41 12.59
C GLU A 91 -1.41 2.31 13.05
N LYS A 92 -0.95 1.11 13.46
CA LYS A 92 0.42 0.92 13.94
C LYS A 92 1.46 0.94 12.83
N MET A 93 1.15 0.35 11.68
CA MET A 93 2.14 0.05 10.64
C MET A 93 1.92 0.81 9.33
N GLY A 94 0.66 1.09 8.97
CA GLY A 94 0.27 1.72 7.72
C GLY A 94 0.29 3.25 7.78
N ILE A 95 -0.45 3.84 8.73
CA ILE A 95 -0.64 5.29 8.86
C ILE A 95 0.66 6.07 9.11
N PRO A 96 1.58 5.63 9.98
CA PRO A 96 2.86 6.33 10.18
C PRO A 96 3.69 6.43 8.90
N LYS A 97 3.45 5.52 7.95
CA LYS A 97 4.13 5.46 6.66
C LYS A 97 3.30 6.06 5.52
N LYS A 98 2.22 6.82 5.79
CA LYS A 98 1.32 7.33 4.72
C LYS A 98 2.01 8.17 3.64
N GLN A 99 3.05 8.91 4.00
CA GLN A 99 3.89 9.64 3.03
C GLN A 99 4.63 8.70 2.07
N LEU A 100 4.88 7.46 2.49
CA LEU A 100 5.53 6.42 1.72
C LEU A 100 4.58 5.63 0.80
N TRP A 101 3.28 5.93 0.76
CA TRP A 101 2.37 5.20 -0.12
C TRP A 101 1.19 6.00 -0.65
N SER A 102 0.79 7.11 -0.04
CA SER A 102 -0.31 7.94 -0.53
C SER A 102 0.19 9.05 -1.45
N LYS A 103 -0.52 9.25 -2.57
CA LYS A 103 -0.27 10.32 -3.53
C LYS A 103 -0.44 11.72 -2.92
N ALA A 104 -1.23 11.86 -1.87
CA ALA A 104 -1.53 13.14 -1.21
C ALA A 104 -0.28 13.85 -0.68
N TRP A 105 0.82 13.12 -0.45
CA TRP A 105 2.12 13.65 -0.02
C TRP A 105 3.22 13.47 -1.08
N ARG A 106 2.87 13.14 -2.34
CA ARG A 106 3.80 12.79 -3.42
C ARG A 106 3.49 13.52 -4.73
N GLN A 107 3.00 14.75 -4.64
CA GLN A 107 2.50 15.49 -5.80
C GLN A 107 3.54 15.68 -6.91
N LEU A 108 4.84 15.59 -6.59
CA LEU A 108 5.94 15.79 -7.53
C LEU A 108 6.43 14.52 -8.22
N VAL A 109 5.93 13.33 -7.86
CA VAL A 109 6.48 12.07 -8.36
C VAL A 109 5.43 11.25 -9.12
N THR A 110 5.41 11.39 -10.43
CA THR A 110 4.60 10.60 -11.37
C THR A 110 5.38 9.39 -11.87
N PHE A 111 5.27 8.24 -11.20
CA PHE A 111 5.81 6.98 -11.72
C PHE A 111 4.72 6.11 -12.35
N HIS A 112 4.76 5.94 -13.67
CA HIS A 112 3.98 4.97 -14.42
C HIS A 112 4.75 3.63 -14.59
N MET A 113 5.44 3.15 -13.54
CA MET A 113 6.39 2.03 -13.62
C MET A 113 5.78 0.62 -13.49
N ASN A 114 4.49 0.48 -13.16
CA ASN A 114 3.90 -0.86 -12.94
C ASN A 114 4.07 -1.76 -14.17
N ASN A 115 3.82 -1.25 -15.38
CA ASN A 115 3.87 -2.07 -16.59
C ASN A 115 5.29 -2.52 -16.96
N PHE A 116 6.33 -1.70 -16.70
CA PHE A 116 7.70 -2.05 -17.10
C PHE A 116 8.27 -3.18 -16.23
N ILE A 117 8.16 -3.06 -14.90
CA ILE A 117 8.74 -4.05 -14.00
C ILE A 117 7.97 -5.37 -14.07
N GLU A 118 6.64 -5.31 -14.19
CA GLU A 118 5.80 -6.52 -14.31
C GLU A 118 6.02 -7.23 -15.65
N SER A 119 6.15 -6.48 -16.76
CA SER A 119 6.53 -7.03 -18.07
C SER A 119 7.90 -7.71 -18.01
N TYR A 120 8.89 -7.06 -17.37
CA TYR A 120 10.23 -7.64 -17.20
C TYR A 120 10.20 -8.96 -16.41
N HIS A 121 9.47 -9.01 -15.29
CA HIS A 121 9.31 -10.26 -14.53
C HIS A 121 8.60 -11.35 -15.32
N ASN A 122 7.58 -11.00 -16.10
CA ASN A 122 6.86 -11.95 -16.95
C ASN A 122 7.77 -12.50 -18.04
N GLN A 123 8.59 -11.66 -18.69
CA GLN A 123 9.58 -12.11 -19.66
C GLN A 123 10.59 -13.08 -19.04
N LEU A 124 11.14 -12.75 -17.85
CA LEU A 124 12.07 -13.64 -17.17
C LEU A 124 11.45 -15.00 -16.84
N LYS A 125 10.18 -15.03 -16.41
CA LYS A 125 9.45 -16.29 -16.23
C LYS A 125 9.36 -17.04 -17.55
N THR A 126 8.75 -16.44 -18.58
CA THR A 126 8.55 -17.10 -19.87
C THR A 126 9.82 -17.68 -20.49
N PHE A 127 10.97 -17.01 -20.35
CA PHE A 127 12.21 -17.47 -20.97
C PHE A 127 13.06 -18.42 -20.10
N TYR A 128 12.90 -18.39 -18.78
CA TYR A 128 13.83 -19.10 -17.87
C TYR A 128 13.15 -19.99 -16.82
N PHE A 129 11.82 -19.98 -16.70
CA PHE A 129 11.05 -20.76 -15.73
C PHE A 129 9.79 -21.39 -16.36
#